data_AF-A0A6C2YLD1-F1
#
_entry.id   AF-A0A6C2YLD1-F1
#
_cell.length_a   1.000
_cell.length_b   1.000
_cell.length_c   1.000
_cell.angle_alpha   90.00
_cell.angle_beta   90.00
_cell.angle_gamma   90.00
#
_symmetry.space_group_name_H-M   'P 1'
#
loop_
_entity.id
_entity.type
_entity.pdbx_description
1 polymer ?
#
loop_
_entity_poly.entity_id
_entity_poly.type
_entity_poly.pdbx_seq_one_letter_code
_entity_poly.pdbx_strand_id
1 'polypeptide(L)'
;MTTSLTLVLVSMLSPSATPTISWQSDFATAQAMAREQHKPLAVFFTPTVGVEQVKLGAAFSANVYETLASDYVCLVVNVDTPAGKALLPMFRMPSTGGIVVSERSGDFQAFRHEGDLIVSAFEARLVKYAAADYVYTATESNPGHEAPAAAAPAQTPAMTYPSQLFNSYCPSCQRGRR
;
A
#
# COMPACT_ATOMS: atom_id res chain seq x y z
N MET A 1 71.21 14.36 -0.24
CA MET A 1 70.42 13.12 -0.20
C MET A 1 68.96 13.52 -0.14
N THR A 2 68.24 13.45 -1.25
CA THR A 2 66.81 13.82 -1.35
C THR A 2 65.99 12.54 -1.50
N THR A 3 65.24 12.20 -0.47
CA THR A 3 64.31 11.07 -0.43
C THR A 3 62.93 11.55 -0.88
N SER A 4 62.51 11.13 -2.08
CA SER A 4 61.17 11.38 -2.60
C SER A 4 60.24 10.24 -2.15
N LEU A 5 59.18 10.59 -1.42
CA LEU A 5 58.12 9.70 -0.96
C LEU A 5 56.95 9.76 -1.95
N THR A 6 56.78 8.72 -2.78
CA THR A 6 55.63 8.58 -3.69
C THR A 6 54.48 7.86 -2.99
N LEU A 7 53.39 8.59 -2.75
CA LEU A 7 52.15 8.05 -2.20
C LEU A 7 51.24 7.63 -3.37
N VAL A 8 51.03 6.34 -3.56
CA VAL A 8 50.11 5.81 -4.59
C VAL A 8 48.73 5.66 -3.95
N LEU A 9 47.81 6.56 -4.29
CA LEU A 9 46.39 6.43 -3.97
C LEU A 9 45.75 5.42 -4.93
N VAL A 10 45.47 4.21 -4.45
CA VAL A 10 44.68 3.22 -5.19
C VAL A 10 43.20 3.45 -4.83
N SER A 11 42.47 4.11 -5.73
CA SER A 11 41.01 4.26 -5.62
C SER A 11 40.35 2.90 -5.88
N MET A 12 39.76 2.30 -4.83
CA MET A 12 38.93 1.11 -4.98
C MET A 12 37.60 1.47 -5.63
N LEU A 13 37.37 1.01 -6.86
CA LEU A 13 36.04 1.00 -7.46
C LEU A 13 35.25 -0.16 -6.84
N SER A 14 34.33 0.14 -5.92
CA SER A 14 33.32 -0.82 -5.49
C SER A 14 32.32 -1.02 -6.63
N PRO A 15 32.03 -2.27 -7.06
CA PRO A 15 30.95 -2.50 -8.02
C PRO A 15 29.63 -2.03 -7.42
N SER A 16 28.93 -1.15 -8.13
CA SER A 16 27.56 -0.76 -7.80
C SER A 16 26.68 -2.00 -7.90
N ALA A 17 26.37 -2.61 -6.76
CA ALA A 17 25.38 -3.68 -6.72
C ALA A 17 24.03 -3.08 -7.16
N THR A 18 23.46 -3.60 -8.25
CA THR A 18 22.10 -3.26 -8.63
C THR A 18 21.17 -3.67 -7.49
N PRO A 19 20.34 -2.76 -6.97
CA PRO A 19 19.48 -3.06 -5.83
C PRO A 19 18.51 -4.17 -6.21
N THR A 20 18.53 -5.26 -5.46
CA THR A 20 17.66 -6.43 -5.68
C THR A 20 16.38 -6.25 -4.87
N ILE A 21 15.22 -6.38 -5.53
CA ILE A 21 13.93 -6.34 -4.85
C ILE A 21 13.76 -7.59 -3.99
N SER A 22 13.48 -7.40 -2.70
CA SER A 22 13.13 -8.49 -1.79
C SER A 22 11.62 -8.77 -1.86
N TRP A 23 11.23 -9.73 -2.69
CA TRP A 23 9.84 -10.15 -2.83
C TRP A 23 9.36 -10.96 -1.62
N GLN A 24 8.29 -10.48 -0.99
CA GLN A 24 7.55 -11.23 0.02
C GLN A 24 6.43 -12.03 -0.65
N SER A 25 6.02 -13.14 -0.01
CA SER A 25 4.89 -13.97 -0.44
C SER A 25 3.76 -14.03 0.60
N ASP A 26 4.02 -13.56 1.83
CA ASP A 26 3.07 -13.54 2.92
C ASP A 26 2.64 -12.09 3.23
N PHE A 27 1.33 -11.85 3.21
CA PHE A 27 0.77 -10.51 3.38
C PHE A 27 1.01 -9.95 4.78
N ALA A 28 0.83 -10.76 5.82
CA ALA A 28 0.99 -10.31 7.20
C ALA A 28 2.44 -9.90 7.49
N THR A 29 3.39 -10.70 7.01
CA THR A 29 4.83 -10.41 7.12
C THR A 29 5.20 -9.14 6.35
N ALA A 30 4.73 -9.01 5.10
CA ALA A 30 5.02 -7.83 4.29
C ALA A 30 4.44 -6.54 4.90
N GLN A 31 3.22 -6.61 5.46
CA GLN A 31 2.60 -5.47 6.14
C GLN A 31 3.34 -5.10 7.42
N ALA A 32 3.77 -6.08 8.22
CA ALA A 32 4.58 -5.83 9.41
C ALA A 32 5.91 -5.15 9.06
N MET A 33 6.61 -5.64 8.03
CA MET A 33 7.85 -5.04 7.55
C MET A 33 7.65 -3.62 7.02
N ALA A 34 6.56 -3.38 6.28
CA ALA A 34 6.24 -2.05 5.76
C ALA A 34 6.06 -1.03 6.89
N ARG A 35 5.33 -1.42 7.95
CA ARG A 35 5.12 -0.60 9.15
C ARG A 35 6.42 -0.36 9.92
N GLU A 36 7.21 -1.41 10.14
CA GLU A 36 8.49 -1.32 10.87
C GLU A 36 9.51 -0.43 10.14
N GLN A 37 9.57 -0.52 8.81
CA GLN A 37 10.49 0.26 7.98
C GLN A 37 9.93 1.63 7.60
N HIS A 38 8.69 1.95 7.97
CA HIS A 38 7.96 3.14 7.51
C HIS A 38 7.94 3.31 5.99
N LYS A 39 7.82 2.20 5.26
CA LYS A 39 7.78 2.16 3.80
C LYS A 39 6.38 1.80 3.29
N PRO A 40 5.94 2.39 2.17
CA PRO A 40 4.73 1.93 1.49
C PRO A 40 4.85 0.46 1.04
N LEU A 41 3.72 -0.26 1.03
CA LEU A 41 3.63 -1.63 0.54
C LEU A 41 3.14 -1.62 -0.92
N ALA A 42 3.91 -2.23 -1.82
CA ALA A 42 3.50 -2.50 -3.19
C ALA A 42 3.08 -3.97 -3.33
N VAL A 43 1.80 -4.20 -3.63
CA VAL A 43 1.21 -5.53 -3.79
C VAL A 43 0.91 -5.80 -5.25
N PHE A 44 1.44 -6.91 -5.76
CA PHE A 44 1.29 -7.36 -7.13
C PHE A 44 0.45 -8.63 -7.17
N PHE A 45 -0.77 -8.53 -7.70
CA PHE A 45 -1.68 -9.65 -7.89
C PHE A 45 -1.48 -10.22 -9.29
N THR A 46 -0.96 -11.45 -9.37
CA THR A 46 -0.62 -12.12 -10.64
C THR A 46 -1.06 -13.58 -10.60
N PRO A 47 -1.41 -14.23 -11.73
CA PRO A 47 -1.78 -15.65 -11.75
C PRO A 47 -0.57 -16.59 -11.54
N THR A 48 0.63 -16.12 -11.79
CA THR A 48 1.88 -16.88 -11.70
C THR A 48 2.78 -16.33 -10.61
N VAL A 49 3.70 -17.16 -10.12
CA VAL A 49 4.74 -16.70 -9.20
C VAL A 49 5.83 -16.00 -10.00
N GLY A 50 5.82 -14.66 -9.98
CA GLY A 50 6.89 -13.85 -10.58
C GLY A 50 6.41 -12.53 -11.16
N VAL A 51 7.19 -11.47 -10.96
CA VAL A 51 6.81 -10.12 -11.39
C VAL A 51 6.98 -9.84 -12.87
N GLU A 52 7.73 -10.68 -13.57
CA GLU A 52 7.90 -10.61 -15.02
C GLU A 52 6.57 -10.74 -15.78
N GLN A 53 5.54 -11.26 -15.11
CA GLN A 53 4.19 -11.43 -15.65
C GLN A 53 3.17 -10.43 -15.10
N VAL A 54 3.58 -9.45 -14.29
CA VAL A 54 2.68 -8.33 -14.00
C VAL A 54 2.43 -7.64 -15.34
N LYS A 55 1.16 -7.61 -15.76
CA LYS A 55 0.74 -7.07 -17.05
C LYS A 55 0.88 -5.54 -17.08
N LEU A 56 2.10 -5.02 -17.18
CA LEU A 56 2.36 -3.60 -17.44
C LEU A 56 2.60 -3.30 -18.92
N GLY A 57 2.24 -4.21 -19.82
CA GLY A 57 2.51 -4.07 -21.25
C GLY A 57 4.00 -4.08 -21.65
N ALA A 58 4.94 -4.01 -20.69
CA ALA A 58 6.39 -4.06 -20.87
C ALA A 58 7.11 -4.41 -19.56
N ALA A 59 8.39 -4.80 -19.65
CA ALA A 59 9.25 -4.97 -18.49
C ALA A 59 9.47 -3.64 -17.75
N PHE A 60 9.70 -3.70 -16.44
CA PHE A 60 10.01 -2.51 -15.63
C PHE A 60 11.31 -1.84 -16.09
N SER A 61 11.34 -0.51 -16.04
CA SER A 61 12.57 0.27 -16.22
C SER A 61 13.52 0.05 -15.04
N ALA A 62 14.82 0.32 -15.23
CA ALA A 62 15.81 0.24 -14.15
C ALA A 62 15.42 1.13 -12.95
N ASN A 63 14.86 2.32 -13.23
CA ASN A 63 14.36 3.23 -12.21
C ASN A 63 13.22 2.62 -11.38
N VAL A 64 12.26 1.94 -12.02
CA VAL A 64 11.17 1.26 -11.29
C VAL A 64 11.73 0.16 -10.38
N TYR A 65 12.70 -0.63 -10.87
CA TYR A 65 13.36 -1.64 -10.04
C TYR A 65 14.09 -1.01 -8.84
N GLU A 66 14.82 0.07 -9.08
CA GLU A 66 15.53 0.80 -8.04
C GLU A 66 14.57 1.34 -6.99
N THR A 67 13.54 2.07 -7.39
CA THR A 67 12.53 2.62 -6.47
C THR A 67 11.81 1.53 -5.69
N LEU A 68 11.43 0.42 -6.32
CA LEU A 68 10.79 -0.70 -5.61
C LEU A 68 11.72 -1.37 -4.60
N ALA A 69 13.02 -1.43 -4.88
CA ALA A 69 14.00 -2.02 -3.98
C ALA A 69 14.38 -1.09 -2.82
N SER A 70 14.47 0.23 -3.06
CA SER A 70 14.85 1.22 -2.05
C SER A 70 13.68 1.62 -1.16
N ASP A 71 12.53 1.93 -1.75
CA ASP A 71 11.48 2.72 -1.09
C ASP A 71 10.25 1.91 -0.73
N TYR A 72 10.13 0.68 -1.21
CA TYR A 72 8.94 -0.16 -1.00
C TYR A 72 9.26 -1.47 -0.31
N VAL A 73 8.27 -1.98 0.41
CA VAL A 73 8.16 -3.42 0.67
C VAL A 73 7.32 -4.01 -0.46
N CYS A 74 7.84 -5.05 -1.11
CA CYS A 74 7.20 -5.63 -2.29
C CYS A 74 6.60 -7.00 -1.96
N LEU A 75 5.34 -7.21 -2.32
CA LEU A 75 4.61 -8.45 -2.11
C LEU A 75 4.06 -8.97 -3.45
N VAL A 76 4.31 -10.23 -3.77
CA VAL A 76 3.66 -10.91 -4.90
C VAL A 76 2.62 -11.88 -4.36
N VAL A 77 1.39 -11.75 -4.86
CA VAL A 77 0.27 -12.62 -4.52
C VAL A 77 -0.16 -13.38 -5.76
N ASN A 78 -0.13 -14.71 -5.65
CA ASN A 78 -0.68 -15.57 -6.69
C ASN A 78 -2.21 -15.67 -6.56
N VAL A 79 -2.96 -15.10 -7.51
CA VAL A 79 -4.43 -15.04 -7.50
C VAL A 79 -5.11 -16.38 -7.81
N ASP A 80 -4.38 -17.39 -8.28
CA ASP A 80 -4.93 -18.73 -8.50
C ASP A 80 -4.93 -19.57 -7.23
N THR A 81 -4.10 -19.22 -6.24
CA THR A 81 -4.06 -19.86 -4.92
C THR A 81 -5.28 -19.50 -4.06
N PRO A 82 -5.72 -20.38 -3.13
CA PRO A 82 -6.79 -20.05 -2.19
C PRO A 82 -6.49 -18.81 -1.33
N ALA A 83 -5.23 -18.66 -0.90
CA ALA A 83 -4.80 -17.49 -0.12
C ALA A 83 -4.89 -16.19 -0.93
N GLY A 84 -4.43 -16.19 -2.18
CA GLY A 84 -4.54 -15.01 -3.04
C GLY A 84 -5.99 -14.64 -3.38
N LYS A 85 -6.85 -15.64 -3.62
CA LYS A 85 -8.29 -15.42 -3.83
C LYS A 85 -8.98 -14.79 -2.62
N ALA A 86 -8.55 -15.15 -1.41
CA ALA A 86 -9.07 -14.55 -0.18
C ALA A 86 -8.65 -13.09 -0.01
N LEU A 87 -7.50 -12.67 -0.57
CA LEU A 87 -7.00 -11.29 -0.49
C LEU A 87 -7.67 -10.36 -1.50
N LEU A 88 -8.03 -10.83 -2.69
CA LEU A 88 -8.61 -10.00 -3.75
C LEU A 88 -9.78 -9.09 -3.28
N PRO A 89 -10.79 -9.58 -2.54
CA PRO A 89 -11.90 -8.74 -2.06
C PRO A 89 -11.46 -7.63 -1.11
N MET A 90 -10.42 -7.85 -0.30
CA MET A 90 -9.89 -6.86 0.64
C MET A 90 -9.32 -5.64 -0.10
N PHE A 91 -8.76 -5.89 -1.29
CA PHE A 91 -8.19 -4.87 -2.17
C PHE A 91 -9.15 -4.39 -3.26
N ARG A 92 -10.39 -4.91 -3.27
CA ARG A 92 -11.38 -4.67 -4.33
C ARG A 92 -10.78 -4.93 -5.73
N MET A 93 -9.97 -5.98 -5.83
CA MET A 93 -9.25 -6.34 -7.06
C MET A 93 -10.01 -7.47 -7.79
N PRO A 94 -10.18 -7.40 -9.12
CA PRO A 94 -10.76 -8.48 -9.90
C PRO A 94 -9.88 -9.74 -9.90
N SER A 95 -10.46 -10.87 -10.29
CA SER A 95 -9.74 -12.15 -10.42
C SER A 95 -8.60 -12.14 -11.44
N THR A 96 -8.58 -11.16 -12.35
CA THR A 96 -7.50 -10.97 -13.33
C THR A 96 -6.20 -10.45 -12.70
N GLY A 97 -6.25 -9.98 -11.45
CA GLY A 97 -5.12 -9.35 -10.78
C GLY A 97 -4.91 -7.89 -11.17
N GLY A 98 -3.80 -7.33 -10.70
CA GLY A 98 -3.48 -5.91 -10.79
C GLY A 98 -2.42 -5.49 -9.75
N ILE A 99 -2.31 -4.19 -9.52
CA ILE A 99 -1.31 -3.59 -8.64
C ILE A 99 -2.01 -2.71 -7.61
N VAL A 100 -1.57 -2.81 -6.36
CA VAL A 100 -1.98 -1.91 -5.29
C VAL A 100 -0.75 -1.32 -4.64
N VAL A 101 -0.79 -0.02 -4.38
CA VAL A 101 0.19 0.65 -3.52
C VAL A 101 -0.54 1.15 -2.28
N SER A 102 -0.04 0.79 -1.11
CA SER A 102 -0.52 1.31 0.17
C SER A 102 0.29 2.51 0.63
N GLU A 103 -0.28 3.20 1.61
CA GLU A 103 0.43 4.15 2.47
C GLU A 103 1.40 3.43 3.42
N ARG A 104 2.27 4.18 4.10
CA ARG A 104 3.32 3.68 5.00
C ARG A 104 2.76 3.04 6.27
N SER A 105 1.62 3.52 6.76
CA SER A 105 0.88 2.88 7.84
C SER A 105 0.33 1.50 7.45
N GLY A 106 0.15 1.25 6.15
CA GLY A 106 -0.56 0.08 5.62
C GLY A 106 -2.08 0.12 5.83
N ASP A 107 -2.64 1.22 6.31
CA ASP A 107 -4.07 1.35 6.61
C ASP A 107 -4.88 1.92 5.43
N PHE A 108 -4.20 2.60 4.50
CA PHE A 108 -4.82 3.25 3.35
C PHE A 108 -4.25 2.76 2.02
N GLN A 109 -5.13 2.54 1.03
CA GLN A 109 -4.73 2.25 -0.35
C GLN A 109 -4.53 3.55 -1.10
N ALA A 110 -3.29 3.85 -1.48
CA ALA A 110 -2.95 5.05 -2.21
C ALA A 110 -3.33 4.96 -3.69
N PHE A 111 -3.09 3.79 -4.27
CA PHE A 111 -3.29 3.56 -5.69
C PHE A 111 -3.73 2.12 -5.95
N ARG A 112 -4.71 1.95 -6.84
CA ARG A 112 -5.15 0.66 -7.36
C ARG A 112 -5.20 0.73 -8.88
N HIS A 113 -4.61 -0.25 -9.54
CA HIS A 113 -4.71 -0.39 -10.99
C HIS A 113 -5.01 -1.83 -11.39
N GLU A 114 -5.88 -1.95 -12.39
CA GLU A 114 -6.37 -3.19 -12.95
C GLU A 114 -6.03 -3.20 -14.44
N GLY A 115 -5.64 -4.36 -14.96
CA GLY A 115 -5.24 -4.51 -16.37
C GLY A 115 -3.92 -3.82 -16.70
N ASP A 116 -3.76 -3.44 -17.97
CA ASP A 116 -2.50 -2.92 -18.49
C ASP A 116 -2.21 -1.52 -17.96
N LEU A 117 -0.99 -1.33 -17.46
CA LEU A 117 -0.49 -0.03 -16.98
C LEU A 117 0.77 0.35 -17.73
N ILE A 118 0.79 1.53 -18.35
CA ILE A 118 2.00 2.06 -18.99
C ILE A 118 3.09 2.25 -17.92
N VAL A 119 4.27 1.67 -18.14
CA VAL A 119 5.39 1.68 -17.17
C VAL A 119 5.76 3.08 -16.70
N SER A 120 5.82 4.09 -17.59
CA SER A 120 6.14 5.48 -17.20
C SER A 120 5.09 6.09 -16.28
N ALA A 121 3.81 5.72 -16.45
CA ALA A 121 2.73 6.16 -15.59
C ALA A 121 2.75 5.43 -14.24
N PHE A 122 3.29 4.21 -14.18
CA PHE A 122 3.55 3.51 -12.93
C PHE A 122 4.73 4.11 -12.18
N GLU A 123 5.84 4.37 -12.87
CA GLU A 123 7.05 4.99 -12.32
C GLU A 123 6.73 6.34 -11.65
N ALA A 124 5.98 7.21 -12.33
CA ALA A 124 5.56 8.50 -11.78
C ALA A 124 4.77 8.36 -10.47
N ARG A 125 3.96 7.29 -10.33
CA ARG A 125 3.19 7.01 -9.12
C ARG A 125 4.06 6.45 -8.00
N LEU A 126 5.02 5.57 -8.32
CA LEU A 126 5.97 5.09 -7.33
C LEU A 126 6.80 6.24 -6.76
N VAL A 127 7.33 7.12 -7.61
CA VAL A 127 8.06 8.31 -7.15
C VAL A 127 7.18 9.20 -6.26
N LYS A 128 5.91 9.41 -6.66
CA LYS A 128 4.95 10.21 -5.91
C LYS A 128 4.67 9.65 -4.50
N TYR A 129 4.41 8.35 -4.37
CA TYR A 129 4.06 7.74 -3.07
C TYR A 129 5.29 7.37 -2.23
N ALA A 130 6.48 7.28 -2.82
CA ALA A 130 7.73 7.13 -2.09
C ALA A 130 8.11 8.41 -1.31
N ALA A 131 7.66 9.59 -1.75
CA ALA A 131 7.97 10.86 -1.11
C ALA A 131 7.53 10.90 0.37
N ALA A 132 8.40 11.36 1.26
CA ALA A 132 8.19 11.30 2.71
C ALA A 132 7.16 12.28 3.26
N ASP A 133 6.92 13.35 2.52
CA ASP A 133 5.96 14.41 2.78
C ASP A 133 4.64 14.21 2.03
N TYR A 134 4.50 13.12 1.27
CA TYR A 134 3.25 12.87 0.55
C TYR A 134 2.11 12.51 1.51
N VAL A 135 1.07 13.34 1.49
CA VAL A 135 -0.16 13.13 2.26
C VAL A 135 -1.20 12.44 1.37
N TYR A 136 -1.69 11.30 1.84
CA TYR A 136 -2.66 10.48 1.13
C TYR A 136 -4.07 10.99 1.44
N THR A 137 -4.77 11.50 0.43
CA THR A 137 -6.11 12.10 0.59
C THR A 137 -7.22 11.24 0.00
N ALA A 138 -6.92 10.47 -1.05
CA ALA A 138 -7.87 9.60 -1.72
C ALA A 138 -7.13 8.43 -2.41
N THR A 139 -7.84 7.33 -2.61
CA THR A 139 -7.33 6.20 -3.41
C THR A 139 -7.44 6.58 -4.88
N GLU A 140 -6.31 6.67 -5.57
CA GLU A 140 -6.29 6.83 -7.02
C GLU A 140 -6.60 5.49 -7.69
N SER A 141 -7.56 5.46 -8.61
CA SER A 141 -7.92 4.26 -9.37
C SER A 141 -8.01 4.55 -10.88
N ASN A 142 -8.00 3.49 -11.70
CA ASN A 142 -8.02 3.61 -13.15
C ASN A 142 -9.27 4.39 -13.63
N PRO A 143 -9.14 5.45 -14.46
CA PRO A 143 -10.30 6.17 -14.99
C PRO A 143 -11.24 5.20 -15.73
N GLY A 144 -12.49 5.14 -15.27
CA GLY A 144 -13.53 4.24 -15.79
C GLY A 144 -13.87 3.04 -14.90
N HIS A 145 -13.15 2.82 -13.80
CA HIS A 145 -13.52 1.90 -12.70
C HIS A 145 -13.55 2.65 -11.37
N GLU A 146 -14.08 3.88 -11.40
CA GLU A 146 -14.32 4.67 -10.20
C GLU A 146 -15.29 3.87 -9.32
N ALA A 147 -14.77 3.31 -8.23
CA ALA A 147 -15.62 2.74 -7.21
C ALA A 147 -16.61 3.84 -6.83
N PRO A 148 -17.93 3.57 -6.78
CA PRO A 148 -18.89 4.58 -6.35
C PRO A 148 -18.36 5.16 -5.06
N ALA A 149 -18.12 6.48 -5.06
CA ALA A 149 -17.46 7.19 -3.99
C ALA A 149 -17.96 6.59 -2.69
N ALA A 150 -17.06 5.93 -1.93
CA ALA A 150 -17.44 5.32 -0.67
C ALA A 150 -18.17 6.42 0.07
N ALA A 151 -19.50 6.26 0.23
CA ALA A 151 -20.35 7.32 0.72
C ALA A 151 -19.64 7.84 1.95
N ALA A 152 -19.17 9.10 1.89
CA ALA A 152 -18.52 9.75 3.02
C ALA A 152 -19.38 9.37 4.22
N PRO A 153 -18.80 8.83 5.32
CA PRO A 153 -19.60 8.33 6.44
C PRO A 153 -20.60 9.43 6.69
N ALA A 154 -21.88 9.12 6.42
CA ALA A 154 -22.91 10.14 6.42
C ALA A 154 -22.70 10.85 7.74
N GLN A 155 -22.31 12.13 7.68
CA GLN A 155 -22.22 12.93 8.87
C GLN A 155 -23.65 12.85 9.37
N THR A 156 -23.92 11.95 10.32
CA THR A 156 -25.19 11.86 10.96
C THR A 156 -25.35 13.27 11.48
N PRO A 157 -26.32 14.06 10.97
CA PRO A 157 -26.54 15.37 11.53
C PRO A 157 -26.68 15.09 13.01
N ALA A 158 -25.80 15.69 13.81
CA ALA A 158 -25.87 15.56 15.25
C ALA A 158 -27.28 15.98 15.60
N MET A 159 -28.16 15.00 15.87
CA MET A 159 -29.46 15.27 16.41
C MET A 159 -29.15 15.84 17.78
N THR A 160 -29.08 17.16 17.85
CA THR A 160 -29.22 17.91 19.08
C THR A 160 -30.62 17.59 19.57
N TYR A 161 -30.76 16.46 20.27
CA TYR A 161 -31.95 16.19 21.05
C TYR A 161 -32.00 17.26 22.12
N PRO A 162 -33.06 18.10 22.16
CA PRO A 162 -33.29 18.90 23.35
C PRO A 162 -33.45 17.92 24.50
N SER A 163 -32.59 18.06 25.51
CA SER A 163 -32.69 17.39 26.80
C SER A 163 -33.97 17.84 27.48
N GLN A 164 -35.09 17.26 27.08
CA GLN A 164 -36.36 17.39 27.79
C GLN A 164 -36.27 16.46 28.99
N LEU A 165 -36.27 17.08 30.17
CA LEU A 165 -36.44 16.47 31.48
C LEU A 165 -37.54 15.40 31.44
N PHE A 166 -37.17 14.12 31.34
CA PHE A 166 -38.08 13.04 31.68
C PHE A 166 -38.00 12.80 33.18
N ASN A 167 -38.93 13.46 33.86
CA ASN A 167 -39.32 13.19 35.23
C ASN A 167 -40.07 11.84 35.27
N SER A 168 -39.33 10.73 35.33
CA SER A 168 -39.90 9.39 35.37
C SER A 168 -40.39 9.04 36.78
N TYR A 169 -41.61 9.44 37.09
CA TYR A 169 -42.40 8.94 38.22
C TYR A 169 -42.73 7.45 37.96
N CYS A 170 -42.32 6.55 38.86
CA CYS A 170 -42.54 5.11 38.73
C CYS A 170 -43.62 4.67 39.76
N PRO A 171 -44.90 4.54 39.37
CA PRO A 171 -46.02 4.30 40.31
C PRO A 171 -46.11 2.85 40.84
N SER A 172 -45.23 1.94 40.41
CA SER A 172 -45.30 0.51 40.74
C SER A 172 -44.41 0.06 41.91
N CYS A 173 -43.61 0.94 42.52
CA CYS A 173 -42.73 0.58 43.65
C CYS A 173 -43.42 0.57 45.04
N GLN A 174 -44.72 0.86 45.14
CA GLN A 174 -45.39 1.04 46.44
C GLN A 174 -46.10 -0.21 46.99
N ARG A 175 -45.97 -1.38 46.36
CA ARG A 175 -46.75 -2.57 46.73
C ARG A 175 -45.86 -3.77 47.03
N GLY A 176 -45.09 -3.71 48.12
CA GLY A 176 -44.19 -4.81 48.51
C GLY A 176 -43.63 -4.77 49.93
N ARG A 177 -44.25 -4.05 50.88
CA ARG A 177 -43.93 -4.16 52.32
C ARG A 177 -45.19 -4.45 53.12
N ARG A 178 -45.46 -5.72 53.37
CA ARG A 178 -46.12 -6.22 54.57
C ARG A 178 -45.48 -7.54 54.93
#